data_AF-A0A2S1RC71-F1
#
_entry.id   AF-A0A2S1RC71-F1
#
_cell.length_a   1.000
_cell.length_b   1.000
_cell.length_c   1.000
_cell.angle_alpha   90.00
_cell.angle_beta   90.00
_cell.angle_gamma   90.00
#
_symmetry.space_group_name_H-M   'P 1'
#
loop_
_entity.id
_entity.type
_entity.pdbx_description
1 polymer ?
#
loop_
_entity_poly.entity_id
_entity_poly.type
_entity_poly.pdbx_seq_one_letter_code
_entity_poly.pdbx_strand_id
1 'polypeptide(L)'
;MPRSPRSTPPPVRFPDPWLPVVAPARGATAVATYLRAHLYGAAVGRSLLDRCISAVEPADRVRLVPLRAEFDREIDIAAALLRRLSPWGAPGRGLLRASSVVTLSALPVGPVLRDPLARLAVLETLRTLVVAKRSMWELLAASWVADDPAPGGDGAGARRDGAGTGGDDDEVGVHDTGRLLRGLAGQARAQEELLEQLRRTYGLAVFG
;
A
#
# COMPACT_ATOMS: atom_id res chain seq x y z
N MET A 1 -61.01 19.74 -4.30
CA MET A 1 -59.81 18.91 -4.54
C MET A 1 -59.01 18.80 -3.25
N PRO A 2 -58.92 17.61 -2.63
CA PRO A 2 -58.14 17.43 -1.41
C PRO A 2 -56.65 17.32 -1.73
N ARG A 3 -55.80 18.07 -1.03
CA ARG A 3 -54.33 18.03 -1.16
C ARG A 3 -53.78 16.80 -0.44
N SER A 4 -53.02 15.96 -1.13
CA SER A 4 -52.28 14.85 -0.53
C SER A 4 -51.17 15.37 0.40
N PRO A 5 -50.96 14.75 1.58
CA PRO A 5 -49.88 15.15 2.49
C PRO A 5 -48.52 14.71 1.92
N ARG A 6 -47.55 15.63 1.96
CA ARG A 6 -46.14 15.37 1.62
C ARG A 6 -45.55 14.44 2.66
N SER A 7 -45.19 13.23 2.24
CA SER A 7 -44.39 12.28 3.01
C SER A 7 -42.96 12.78 3.11
N THR A 8 -42.51 13.11 4.32
CA THR A 8 -41.10 13.32 4.66
C THR A 8 -40.37 11.98 4.62
N PRO A 9 -39.26 11.83 3.89
CA PRO A 9 -38.47 10.61 3.92
C PRO A 9 -37.89 10.40 5.33
N PRO A 10 -37.90 9.16 5.86
CA PRO A 10 -37.32 8.87 7.16
C PRO A 10 -35.80 9.09 7.15
N PRO A 11 -35.18 9.39 8.30
CA PRO A 11 -33.74 9.61 8.40
C PRO A 11 -32.99 8.36 7.92
N VAL A 12 -31.94 8.59 7.14
CA VAL A 12 -31.00 7.58 6.64
C VAL A 12 -30.54 6.71 7.81
N ARG A 13 -30.96 5.45 7.83
CA ARG A 13 -30.54 4.48 8.84
C ARG A 13 -29.02 4.35 8.79
N PHE A 14 -28.38 4.50 9.95
CA PHE A 14 -26.99 4.11 10.15
C PHE A 14 -26.79 2.65 9.71
N PRO A 15 -25.60 2.29 9.18
CA PRO A 15 -25.34 0.92 8.74
C PRO A 15 -25.52 -0.08 9.89
N ASP A 16 -26.13 -1.22 9.56
CA ASP A 16 -26.54 -2.29 10.46
C ASP A 16 -25.37 -2.81 11.34
N PRO A 17 -25.53 -2.95 12.67
CA PRO A 17 -24.52 -3.55 13.56
C PRO A 17 -24.25 -5.03 13.28
N TRP A 18 -25.04 -5.65 12.40
CA TRP A 18 -24.91 -7.04 11.93
C TRP A 18 -24.10 -7.18 10.65
N LEU A 19 -23.42 -6.13 10.18
CA LEU A 19 -22.33 -6.33 9.25
C LEU A 19 -21.40 -7.37 9.88
N PRO A 20 -21.15 -8.52 9.23
CA PRO A 20 -20.25 -9.51 9.80
C PRO A 20 -18.97 -8.78 10.12
N VAL A 21 -18.55 -8.83 11.40
CA VAL A 21 -17.20 -8.46 11.80
C VAL A 21 -16.34 -9.14 10.77
N VAL A 22 -15.74 -8.37 9.86
CA VAL A 22 -14.96 -8.92 8.76
C VAL A 22 -13.78 -9.56 9.47
N ALA A 23 -13.90 -10.85 9.76
CA ALA A 23 -12.81 -11.62 10.31
C ALA A 23 -11.65 -11.35 9.36
N PRO A 24 -10.47 -10.96 9.87
CA PRO A 24 -9.33 -10.68 9.02
C PRO A 24 -9.21 -11.85 8.06
N ALA A 25 -9.34 -11.60 6.77
CA ALA A 25 -9.17 -12.67 5.80
C ALA A 25 -7.73 -13.16 5.99
N ARG A 26 -7.58 -14.36 6.56
CA ARG A 26 -6.29 -14.98 6.87
C ARG A 26 -5.91 -15.93 5.74
N GLY A 27 -4.61 -16.15 5.57
CA GLY A 27 -4.06 -17.07 4.57
C GLY A 27 -3.66 -16.43 3.24
N ALA A 28 -3.00 -17.22 2.40
CA ALA A 28 -2.31 -16.77 1.19
C ALA A 28 -3.18 -15.98 0.20
N THR A 29 -4.45 -16.36 0.02
CA THR A 29 -5.38 -15.67 -0.90
C THR A 29 -5.70 -14.25 -0.45
N ALA A 30 -5.87 -14.03 0.86
CA ALA A 30 -6.13 -12.71 1.41
C ALA A 30 -4.89 -11.82 1.27
N VAL A 31 -3.72 -12.34 1.62
CA VAL A 31 -2.43 -11.65 1.45
C VAL A 31 -2.20 -11.29 -0.02
N ALA A 32 -2.47 -12.21 -0.96
CA ALA A 32 -2.36 -11.93 -2.38
C ALA A 32 -3.33 -10.84 -2.84
N THR A 33 -4.55 -10.80 -2.30
CA THR A 33 -5.52 -9.73 -2.58
C THR A 33 -5.04 -8.39 -2.04
N TYR A 34 -4.52 -8.35 -0.82
CA TYR A 34 -3.90 -7.15 -0.25
C TYR A 34 -2.71 -6.66 -1.08
N LEU A 35 -1.82 -7.55 -1.50
CA LEU A 35 -0.67 -7.20 -2.34
C LEU A 35 -1.08 -6.65 -3.71
N ARG A 36 -2.17 -7.14 -4.31
CA ARG A 36 -2.72 -6.57 -5.55
C ARG A 36 -3.23 -5.14 -5.34
N ALA A 37 -4.03 -4.93 -4.30
CA ALA A 37 -4.50 -3.59 -3.94
C ALA A 37 -3.33 -2.65 -3.63
N HIS A 38 -2.31 -3.16 -2.94
CA HIS A 38 -1.09 -2.43 -2.63
C HIS A 38 -0.32 -2.05 -3.90
N LEU A 39 -0.10 -2.97 -4.84
CA LEU A 39 0.56 -2.71 -6.12
C LEU A 39 -0.13 -1.60 -6.90
N TYR A 40 -1.47 -1.61 -6.89
CA TYR A 40 -2.26 -0.54 -7.48
C TYR A 40 -2.00 0.81 -6.80
N GLY A 41 -2.13 0.86 -5.47
CA GLY A 41 -1.85 2.06 -4.69
C GLY A 41 -0.41 2.55 -4.87
N ALA A 42 0.56 1.65 -4.99
CA ALA A 42 1.95 1.99 -5.22
C ALA A 42 2.21 2.60 -6.60
N ALA A 43 1.58 2.06 -7.65
CA ALA A 43 1.65 2.63 -8.99
C ALA A 43 1.00 4.02 -9.08
N VAL A 44 -0.17 4.20 -8.44
CA VAL A 44 -0.84 5.50 -8.31
C VAL A 44 0.05 6.49 -7.55
N GLY A 45 0.59 6.07 -6.41
CA GLY A 45 1.49 6.89 -5.60
C GLY A 45 2.77 7.30 -6.34
N ARG A 46 3.35 6.39 -7.13
CA ARG A 46 4.53 6.69 -7.96
C ARG A 46 4.25 7.78 -8.99
N SER A 47 3.05 7.75 -9.59
CA SER A 47 2.61 8.75 -10.56
C SER A 47 2.23 10.08 -9.88
N LEU A 48 1.63 10.03 -8.68
CA LEU A 48 1.40 11.22 -7.84
C LEU A 48 2.71 11.90 -7.43
N LEU A 49 3.74 11.13 -7.08
CA LEU A 49 5.06 11.65 -6.76
C LEU A 49 5.65 12.48 -7.92
N ASP A 50 5.49 12.04 -9.17
CA ASP A 50 5.95 12.83 -10.32
C ASP A 50 5.20 14.16 -10.45
N ARG A 51 3.91 14.18 -10.11
CA ARG A 51 3.11 15.41 -10.04
C ARG A 51 3.57 16.31 -8.89
N CYS A 52 3.84 15.75 -7.70
CA CYS A 52 4.40 16.49 -6.57
C CYS A 52 5.74 17.15 -6.94
N ILE A 53 6.67 16.39 -7.54
CA ILE A 53 7.98 16.90 -7.97
C ILE A 53 7.82 18.06 -8.95
N SER A 54 6.84 17.98 -9.86
CA SER A 54 6.57 19.05 -10.82
C SER A 54 5.94 20.29 -10.18
N ALA A 55 5.20 20.11 -9.07
CA ALA A 55 4.44 21.16 -8.39
C ALA A 55 5.26 21.97 -7.38
N VAL A 56 6.29 21.38 -6.77
CA VAL A 56 7.08 22.06 -5.71
C VAL A 56 8.24 22.89 -6.25
N GLU A 57 8.78 23.75 -5.38
CA GLU A 57 9.96 24.58 -5.66
C GLU A 57 11.23 23.74 -5.85
N PRO A 58 12.23 24.22 -6.63
CA PRO A 58 13.44 23.45 -6.96
C PRO A 58 14.19 22.87 -5.75
N ALA A 59 14.26 23.62 -4.64
CA ALA A 59 14.92 23.16 -3.42
C ALA A 59 14.26 21.89 -2.83
N ASP A 60 12.93 21.81 -2.87
CA ASP A 60 12.17 20.67 -2.36
C ASP A 60 12.15 19.49 -3.34
N ARG A 61 12.30 19.75 -4.65
CA ARG A 61 12.42 18.69 -5.66
C ARG A 61 13.57 17.74 -5.35
N VAL A 62 14.70 18.27 -4.91
CA VAL A 62 15.88 17.47 -4.55
C VAL A 62 15.57 16.46 -3.45
N ARG A 63 14.64 16.78 -2.55
CA ARG A 63 14.19 15.90 -1.45
C ARG A 63 13.18 14.85 -1.91
N LEU A 64 12.34 15.16 -2.90
CA LEU A 64 11.30 14.26 -3.42
C LEU A 64 11.80 13.29 -4.51
N VAL A 65 12.78 13.70 -5.33
CA VAL A 65 13.31 12.87 -6.42
C VAL A 65 13.83 11.50 -5.96
N PRO A 66 14.57 11.38 -4.83
CA PRO A 66 15.05 10.09 -4.33
C PRO A 66 13.92 9.08 -4.06
N LEU A 67 12.72 9.55 -3.68
CA LEU A 67 11.58 8.70 -3.39
C LEU A 67 11.11 7.90 -4.61
N ARG A 68 11.49 8.30 -5.83
CA ARG A 68 11.14 7.54 -7.05
C ARG A 68 11.68 6.11 -6.99
N ALA A 69 12.95 5.98 -6.63
CA ALA A 69 13.60 4.68 -6.53
C ALA A 69 12.99 3.83 -5.39
N GLU A 70 12.57 4.47 -4.30
CA GLU A 70 11.90 3.81 -3.19
C GLU A 70 10.53 3.24 -3.58
N PHE A 71 9.70 4.03 -4.29
CA PHE A 71 8.41 3.58 -4.82
C PHE A 71 8.58 2.48 -5.88
N ASP A 72 9.57 2.62 -6.77
CA ASP A 72 9.84 1.61 -7.80
C ASP A 72 10.28 0.28 -7.15
N ARG A 73 11.14 0.34 -6.13
CA ARG A 73 11.56 -0.83 -5.34
C ARG A 73 10.39 -1.47 -4.59
N GLU A 74 9.52 -0.66 -3.98
CA GLU A 74 8.32 -1.14 -3.30
C GLU A 74 7.39 -1.91 -4.25
N ILE A 75 7.16 -1.39 -5.46
CA ILE A 75 6.38 -2.06 -6.50
C ILE A 75 7.02 -3.40 -6.87
N ASP A 76 8.34 -3.44 -7.07
CA ASP A 76 9.05 -4.66 -7.43
C ASP A 76 9.00 -5.73 -6.33
N ILE A 77 9.15 -5.32 -5.06
CA ILE A 77 9.03 -6.22 -3.90
C ILE A 77 7.61 -6.76 -3.78
N ALA A 78 6.59 -5.89 -3.84
CA ALA A 78 5.20 -6.32 -3.76
C ALA A 78 4.82 -7.28 -4.90
N ALA A 79 5.34 -7.06 -6.11
CA ALA A 79 5.15 -7.95 -7.25
C ALA A 79 5.87 -9.29 -7.05
N ALA A 80 7.08 -9.29 -6.50
CA ALA A 80 7.81 -10.51 -6.18
C ALA A 80 7.06 -11.35 -5.12
N LEU A 81 6.59 -10.73 -4.04
CA LEU A 81 5.78 -11.39 -3.01
C LEU A 81 4.48 -11.96 -3.59
N LEU A 82 3.78 -11.19 -4.44
CA LEU A 82 2.54 -11.64 -5.08
C LEU A 82 2.75 -12.83 -6.02
N ARG A 83 3.86 -12.85 -6.78
CA ARG A 83 4.21 -13.99 -7.65
C ARG A 83 4.46 -15.27 -6.86
N ARG A 84 5.04 -15.17 -5.66
CA ARG A 84 5.24 -16.33 -4.76
C ARG A 84 3.92 -16.88 -4.23
N LEU A 85 2.93 -16.00 -4.03
CA LEU A 85 1.68 -16.32 -3.34
C LEU A 85 0.51 -16.69 -4.27
N SER A 86 0.58 -16.37 -5.55
CA SER A 86 -0.55 -16.54 -6.46
C SER A 86 -0.18 -17.23 -7.77
N PRO A 87 -0.96 -18.25 -8.20
CA PRO A 87 -0.73 -18.92 -9.48
C PRO A 87 -1.00 -18.02 -10.68
N TRP A 88 -1.74 -16.93 -10.50
CA TRP A 88 -2.07 -15.94 -11.53
C TRP A 88 -0.94 -14.91 -11.73
N GLY A 89 0.07 -14.94 -10.86
CA GLY A 89 1.18 -13.99 -10.88
C GLY A 89 0.80 -12.57 -10.51
N ALA A 90 1.77 -11.66 -10.64
CA ALA A 90 1.58 -10.23 -10.42
C ALA A 90 1.24 -9.51 -11.74
N PRO A 91 0.38 -8.48 -11.73
CA PRO A 91 0.13 -7.66 -12.91
C PRO A 91 1.43 -7.01 -13.42
N GLY A 92 1.61 -7.00 -14.74
CA GLY A 92 2.77 -6.40 -15.37
C GLY A 92 2.83 -4.88 -15.20
N ARG A 93 4.04 -4.29 -15.28
CA ARG A 93 4.28 -2.85 -15.14
C ARG A 93 3.43 -1.99 -16.10
N GLY A 94 3.20 -2.45 -17.32
CA GLY A 94 2.37 -1.76 -18.31
C GLY A 94 0.90 -1.63 -17.89
N LEU A 95 0.33 -2.71 -17.33
CA LEU A 95 -1.05 -2.73 -16.84
C LEU A 95 -1.20 -1.81 -15.62
N LEU A 96 -0.27 -1.90 -14.67
CA LEU A 96 -0.24 -0.99 -13.51
C LEU A 96 -0.16 0.48 -13.92
N ARG A 97 0.69 0.81 -14.91
CA ARG A 97 0.77 2.16 -15.46
C ARG A 97 -0.55 2.60 -16.09
N ALA A 98 -1.13 1.81 -16.97
CA ALA A 98 -2.40 2.13 -17.63
C ALA A 98 -3.52 2.39 -16.61
N SER A 99 -3.67 1.53 -15.60
CA SER A 99 -4.71 1.71 -14.59
C SER A 99 -4.44 2.92 -13.68
N SER A 100 -3.18 3.19 -13.33
CA SER A 100 -2.83 4.39 -12.56
C SER A 100 -3.17 5.68 -13.32
N VAL A 101 -2.94 5.71 -14.64
CA VAL A 101 -3.30 6.85 -15.50
C VAL A 101 -4.82 7.07 -15.51
N VAL A 102 -5.61 6.00 -15.56
CA VAL A 102 -7.08 6.09 -15.51
C VAL A 102 -7.54 6.71 -14.19
N THR A 103 -7.02 6.27 -13.04
CA THR A 103 -7.40 6.87 -11.73
C THR A 103 -6.95 8.32 -11.60
N LEU A 104 -5.80 8.66 -12.15
CA LEU A 104 -5.24 10.00 -12.01
C LEU A 104 -5.77 11.01 -13.03
N SER A 105 -6.59 10.57 -13.99
CA SER A 105 -7.33 11.45 -14.90
C SER A 105 -8.41 12.26 -14.17
N ALA A 106 -8.86 11.79 -13.01
CA ALA A 106 -9.82 12.49 -12.14
C ALA A 106 -9.17 13.57 -11.25
N LEU A 107 -7.84 13.57 -11.11
CA LEU A 107 -7.13 14.63 -10.41
C LEU A 107 -6.75 15.73 -11.40
N PRO A 108 -6.88 17.02 -11.04
CA PRO A 108 -6.55 18.11 -11.95
C PRO A 108 -5.11 17.96 -12.47
N VAL A 109 -4.96 17.94 -13.80
CA VAL A 109 -3.65 17.85 -14.49
C VAL A 109 -3.53 19.07 -15.41
N GLY A 110 -2.48 19.87 -15.24
CA GLY A 110 -2.23 21.01 -16.12
C GLY A 110 -1.26 22.05 -15.52
N PRO A 111 -1.00 23.17 -16.23
CA PRO A 111 -0.13 24.27 -15.75
C PRO A 111 -0.62 24.94 -14.44
N VAL A 112 -1.74 24.47 -13.91
CA VAL A 112 -2.36 24.77 -12.61
C VAL A 112 -1.53 24.27 -11.42
N LEU A 113 -0.44 23.51 -11.59
CA LEU A 113 0.44 23.11 -10.47
C LEU A 113 1.22 24.28 -9.83
N ARG A 114 1.12 25.50 -10.39
CA ARG A 114 1.55 26.74 -9.73
C ARG A 114 0.51 27.29 -8.75
N ASP A 115 -0.74 26.85 -8.83
CA ASP A 115 -1.75 27.20 -7.83
C ASP A 115 -1.33 26.59 -6.47
N PRO A 116 -1.14 27.41 -5.43
CA PRO A 116 -0.73 26.93 -4.11
C PRO A 116 -1.71 25.92 -3.49
N LEU A 117 -3.02 26.04 -3.77
CA LEU A 117 -4.02 25.09 -3.28
C LEU A 117 -3.92 23.75 -3.99
N ALA A 118 -3.78 23.73 -5.32
CA ALA A 118 -3.53 22.52 -6.08
C ALA A 118 -2.24 21.80 -5.64
N ARG A 119 -1.16 22.55 -5.38
CA ARG A 119 0.10 22.01 -4.85
C ARG A 119 -0.11 21.33 -3.49
N LEU A 120 -0.81 21.99 -2.58
CA LEU A 120 -1.12 21.45 -1.26
C LEU A 120 -2.00 20.20 -1.34
N ALA A 121 -3.02 20.21 -2.19
CA ALA A 121 -3.92 19.08 -2.40
C ALA A 121 -3.17 17.85 -2.94
N VAL A 122 -2.25 18.03 -3.88
CA VAL A 122 -1.43 16.95 -4.45
C VAL A 122 -0.47 16.37 -3.40
N LEU A 123 0.15 17.20 -2.56
CA LEU A 123 0.99 16.74 -1.44
C LEU A 123 0.17 15.95 -0.40
N GLU A 124 -1.01 16.44 -0.02
CA GLU A 124 -1.87 15.77 0.95
C GLU A 124 -2.42 14.44 0.42
N THR A 125 -2.74 14.38 -0.87
CA THR A 125 -3.16 13.14 -1.55
C THR A 125 -2.04 12.11 -1.50
N LEU A 126 -0.80 12.49 -1.81
CA LEU A 126 0.34 11.59 -1.73
C LEU A 126 0.60 11.15 -0.29
N ARG A 127 0.53 12.06 0.69
CA ARG A 127 0.70 11.76 2.11
C ARG A 127 -0.34 10.73 2.58
N THR A 128 -1.61 10.95 2.28
CA THR A 128 -2.71 10.03 2.64
C THR A 128 -2.47 8.63 2.06
N LEU A 129 -1.99 8.56 0.82
CA LEU A 129 -1.67 7.30 0.17
C LEU A 129 -0.47 6.61 0.84
N VAL A 130 0.58 7.34 1.21
CA VAL A 130 1.73 6.81 1.95
C VAL A 130 1.32 6.30 3.33
N VAL A 131 0.43 7.01 4.04
CA VAL A 131 -0.14 6.56 5.31
C VAL A 131 -0.88 5.23 5.14
N ALA A 132 -1.76 5.15 4.13
CA ALA A 132 -2.49 3.92 3.84
C ALA A 132 -1.54 2.75 3.52
N LYS A 133 -0.50 2.99 2.72
CA LYS A 133 0.55 2.00 2.41
C LYS A 133 1.28 1.53 3.66
N ARG A 134 1.71 2.45 4.53
CA ARG A 134 2.38 2.11 5.80
C ARG A 134 1.50 1.17 6.61
N SER A 135 0.23 1.52 6.82
CA SER A 135 -0.71 0.69 7.56
C SER A 135 -0.85 -0.69 6.93
N MET A 136 -0.89 -0.79 5.60
CA MET A 136 -0.91 -2.08 4.92
C MET A 136 0.36 -2.91 5.18
N TRP A 137 1.54 -2.29 5.18
CA TRP A 137 2.79 -2.99 5.48
C TRP A 137 2.89 -3.44 6.93
N GLU A 138 2.44 -2.61 7.87
CA GLU A 138 2.37 -2.96 9.30
C GLU A 138 1.40 -4.12 9.54
N LEU A 139 0.22 -4.07 8.90
CA LEU A 139 -0.76 -5.14 8.97
C LEU A 139 -0.20 -6.45 8.39
N LEU A 140 0.44 -6.39 7.21
CA LEU A 140 1.08 -7.55 6.61
C LEU A 140 2.21 -8.10 7.48
N ALA A 141 3.04 -7.24 8.07
CA ALA A 141 4.11 -7.67 8.98
C ALA A 141 3.56 -8.37 10.24
N ALA A 142 2.45 -7.88 10.78
CA ALA A 142 1.82 -8.44 11.98
C ALA A 142 1.04 -9.75 11.70
N SER A 143 0.64 -9.99 10.45
CA SER A 143 -0.24 -11.09 10.08
C SER A 143 0.28 -11.94 8.92
N TRP A 144 1.59 -11.93 8.69
CA TRP A 144 2.21 -12.72 7.62
C TRP A 144 2.06 -14.22 7.91
N VAL A 145 1.49 -14.97 6.97
CA VAL A 145 1.21 -16.43 7.11
C VAL A 145 1.86 -17.23 5.97
N ALA A 146 2.62 -16.59 5.08
CA ALA A 146 3.11 -17.24 3.86
C ALA A 146 4.43 -18.02 4.03
N ASP A 147 5.09 -17.86 5.17
CA ASP A 147 6.34 -18.57 5.47
C ASP A 147 6.10 -19.85 6.32
N ASP A 148 4.85 -20.21 6.61
CA ASP A 148 4.53 -21.46 7.31
C ASP A 148 4.75 -22.67 6.39
N PRO A 149 5.51 -23.70 6.82
CA PRO A 149 5.60 -24.95 6.06
C PRO A 149 4.19 -25.58 6.03
N ALA A 150 3.73 -25.92 4.82
CA ALA A 150 2.42 -26.54 4.64
C ALA A 150 2.26 -27.79 5.53
N PRO A 151 1.13 -27.99 6.23
CA PRO A 151 0.86 -29.23 6.92
C PRO A 151 0.37 -30.25 5.87
N GLY A 152 1.26 -31.10 5.37
CA GLY A 152 0.83 -32.23 4.55
C GLY A 152 1.92 -32.86 3.68
N GLY A 153 2.54 -33.91 4.21
CA GLY A 153 3.40 -34.82 3.45
C GLY A 153 3.57 -36.12 4.21
N ASP A 154 2.55 -36.98 4.18
CA ASP A 154 2.66 -38.37 4.60
C ASP A 154 3.85 -39.03 3.89
N GLY A 155 4.81 -39.51 4.68
CA GLY A 155 6.06 -40.09 4.20
C GLY A 155 6.68 -40.98 5.24
N ALA A 156 6.11 -42.18 5.38
CA ALA A 156 6.76 -43.42 5.79
C ALA A 156 7.58 -43.40 7.10
N GLY A 157 7.01 -44.05 8.13
CA GLY A 157 7.80 -44.71 9.14
C GLY A 157 8.80 -45.69 8.50
N ALA A 158 10.06 -45.26 8.39
CA ALA A 158 11.18 -46.08 7.98
C ALA A 158 12.42 -45.71 8.79
N ARG A 159 12.54 -46.38 9.95
CA ARG A 159 13.76 -46.87 10.61
C ARG A 159 14.87 -45.90 11.06
N ARG A 160 15.25 -46.20 12.31
CA ARG A 160 16.60 -46.46 12.85
C ARG A 160 17.34 -45.29 13.49
N ASP A 161 17.62 -45.51 14.77
CA ASP A 161 18.75 -45.02 15.53
C ASP A 161 20.04 -44.96 14.70
N GLY A 162 20.74 -43.84 14.77
CA GLY A 162 22.05 -43.64 14.17
C GLY A 162 22.48 -42.18 14.27
N ALA A 163 23.42 -41.91 15.16
CA ALA A 163 24.04 -40.60 15.36
C ALA A 163 24.60 -40.01 14.05
N GLY A 164 24.36 -38.72 13.84
CA GLY A 164 24.93 -37.93 12.75
C GLY A 164 24.87 -36.45 13.09
N THR A 165 26.02 -35.87 13.44
CA THR A 165 26.30 -34.44 13.56
C THR A 165 26.23 -33.73 12.21
N GLY A 166 25.57 -32.55 12.13
CA GLY A 166 25.92 -31.49 11.18
C GLY A 166 24.79 -30.83 10.37
N GLY A 167 24.75 -29.48 10.40
CA GLY A 167 23.92 -28.56 9.57
C GLY A 167 22.66 -28.11 10.32
N ASP A 168 22.54 -26.92 10.92
CA ASP A 168 22.68 -25.53 10.41
C ASP A 168 21.85 -25.24 9.15
N ASP A 169 21.02 -24.17 9.25
CA ASP A 169 20.27 -23.45 8.21
C ASP A 169 18.83 -23.88 7.80
N ASP A 170 17.89 -24.05 8.73
CA ASP A 170 16.45 -24.13 8.36
C ASP A 170 15.48 -23.23 9.18
N GLU A 171 15.97 -22.16 9.83
CA GLU A 171 15.12 -21.11 10.45
C GLU A 171 15.21 -19.73 9.77
N VAL A 172 15.85 -19.63 8.59
CA VAL A 172 16.15 -18.33 7.94
C VAL A 172 14.94 -17.74 7.17
N GLY A 173 13.93 -18.55 6.83
CA GLY A 173 12.85 -18.11 5.93
C GLY A 173 11.76 -17.21 6.55
N VAL A 174 11.39 -17.46 7.80
CA VAL A 174 10.22 -16.82 8.45
C VAL A 174 10.56 -15.42 9.00
N HIS A 175 11.81 -15.19 9.35
CA HIS A 175 12.25 -13.92 9.95
C HIS A 175 12.58 -12.83 8.92
N ASP A 176 12.95 -13.21 7.70
CA ASP A 176 13.39 -12.27 6.66
C ASP A 176 12.23 -11.48 6.04
N THR A 177 11.10 -12.13 5.73
CA THR A 177 9.95 -11.42 5.14
C THR A 177 9.32 -10.45 6.15
N GLY A 178 9.14 -10.87 7.40
CA GLY A 178 8.62 -9.99 8.46
C GLY A 178 9.54 -8.80 8.77
N ARG A 179 10.86 -8.97 8.65
CA ARG A 179 11.83 -7.86 8.77
C ARG A 179 11.75 -6.92 7.56
N LEU A 180 11.65 -7.46 6.35
CA LEU A 180 11.47 -6.69 5.12
C LEU A 180 10.22 -5.82 5.17
N LEU A 181 9.07 -6.39 5.55
CA LEU A 181 7.79 -5.68 5.62
C LEU A 181 7.83 -4.54 6.65
N ARG A 182 8.46 -4.75 7.82
CA ARG A 182 8.71 -3.69 8.80
C ARG A 182 9.65 -2.60 8.27
N GLY A 183 10.67 -2.99 7.50
CA GLY A 183 11.56 -2.04 6.82
C GLY A 183 10.80 -1.14 5.83
N LEU A 184 9.88 -1.72 5.05
CA LEU A 184 9.01 -0.97 4.13
C LEU A 184 8.05 -0.03 4.88
N ALA A 185 7.48 -0.47 6.02
CA ALA A 185 6.69 0.40 6.88
C ALA A 185 7.52 1.57 7.44
N GLY A 186 8.77 1.32 7.85
CA GLY A 186 9.70 2.35 8.29
C GLY A 186 10.05 3.35 7.19
N GLN A 187 10.28 2.87 5.96
CA GLN A 187 10.48 3.73 4.80
C GLN A 187 9.26 4.60 4.52
N ALA A 188 8.05 4.01 4.53
CA ALA A 188 6.80 4.75 4.33
C ALA A 188 6.58 5.81 5.43
N ARG A 189 7.00 5.54 6.67
CA ARG A 189 6.98 6.55 7.75
C ARG A 189 7.91 7.72 7.46
N ALA A 190 9.14 7.47 7.01
CA ALA A 190 10.06 8.55 6.64
C ALA A 190 9.53 9.39 5.48
N GLN A 191 8.87 8.75 4.50
CA GLN A 191 8.19 9.43 3.40
C GLN A 191 7.03 10.30 3.90
N GLU A 192 6.21 9.80 4.83
CA GLU A 192 5.11 10.56 5.44
C GLU A 192 5.65 11.80 6.16
N GLU A 193 6.70 11.65 6.98
CA GLU A 193 7.30 12.75 7.73
C GLU A 193 7.83 13.85 6.80
N LEU A 194 8.50 13.47 5.70
CA LEU A 194 8.93 14.41 4.66
C LEU A 194 7.74 15.13 4.02
N LEU A 195 6.68 14.40 3.64
CA LEU A 195 5.50 14.99 2.99
C LEU A 195 4.74 15.91 3.93
N GLU A 196 4.64 15.57 5.21
CA GLU A 196 4.02 16.41 6.24
C GLU A 196 4.82 17.71 6.46
N GLN A 197 6.15 17.64 6.48
CA GLN A 197 7.00 18.84 6.55
C GLN A 197 6.73 19.77 5.36
N LEU A 198 6.76 19.24 4.14
CA LEU A 198 6.48 20.03 2.93
C LEU A 198 5.07 20.61 2.95
N ARG A 199 4.07 19.81 3.34
CA ARG A 199 2.68 20.25 3.47
C ARG A 199 2.55 21.42 4.44
N ARG A 200 3.24 21.39 5.59
CA ARG A 200 3.24 22.52 6.54
C ARG A 200 3.89 23.76 5.96
N THR A 201 5.06 23.61 5.32
CA THR A 201 5.76 24.74 4.68
C THR A 201 4.89 25.42 3.63
N TYR A 202 4.28 24.65 2.73
CA TYR A 202 3.40 25.21 1.70
C TYR A 202 2.06 25.68 2.28
N GLY A 203 1.50 25.00 3.29
CA GLY A 203 0.27 25.42 3.95
C GLY A 203 0.39 26.78 4.65
N LEU A 204 1.51 27.02 5.33
CA LEU A 204 1.82 28.34 5.92
C LEU A 204 1.92 29.43 4.85
N ALA A 205 2.46 29.13 3.67
CA ALA A 205 2.53 30.10 2.58
C ALA A 205 1.16 30.44 1.95
N VAL A 206 0.15 29.58 2.13
CA VAL A 206 -1.21 29.79 1.60
C VAL A 206 -2.15 30.43 2.61
N PHE A 207 -2.02 30.07 3.89
CA PHE A 207 -2.98 30.42 4.94
C PHE A 207 -2.40 31.25 6.09
N GLY A 208 -1.09 31.52 6.11
CA GLY A 208 -0.40 32.34 7.10
C GLY A 208 -0.26 33.78 6.64
#